data_AF-A0A967VPK7-F1
#
_entry.id   AF-A0A967VPK7-F1
#
_cell.length_a   1.000
_cell.length_b   1.000
_cell.length_c   1.000
_cell.angle_alpha   90.00
_cell.angle_beta   90.00
_cell.angle_gamma   90.00
#
_symmetry.space_group_name_H-M   'P 1'
#
loop_
_entity.id
_entity.type
_entity.pdbx_description
1 polymer ?
#
loop_
_entity_poly.entity_id
_entity_poly.type
_entity_poly.pdbx_seq_one_letter_code
_entity_poly.pdbx_strand_id
1 'polypeptide(L)' 'SFANLLDVDPGFDPDRIVSFHLSLPAARYPEAADVDGFWDRLGDELRAVPGVEAVGLNASRPPNNLNDHNNFALAIRR' A
#
# COMPACT_ATOMS: atom_id res chain seq x y z
N SER A 1 22.38 17.64 -10.84
CA SER A 1 21.01 17.79 -11.39
C SER A 1 20.00 17.07 -10.52
N PHE A 2 18.75 17.54 -10.51
CA PHE A 2 17.59 16.84 -9.91
C PHE A 2 17.46 15.38 -10.38
N ALA A 3 17.99 15.06 -11.57
CA ALA A 3 18.11 13.71 -12.11
C ALA A 3 18.92 12.72 -11.23
N ASN A 4 19.90 13.18 -10.44
CA ASN A 4 20.66 12.31 -9.53
C ASN A 4 19.92 12.02 -8.21
N LEU A 5 18.80 12.68 -7.95
CA LEU A 5 17.96 12.43 -6.76
C LEU A 5 16.95 11.29 -7.01
N LEU A 6 16.77 10.88 -8.26
CA LEU A 6 15.87 9.81 -8.68
C LEU A 6 16.57 8.45 -8.80
N ASP A 7 17.90 8.44 -8.78
CA ASP A 7 18.72 7.23 -8.83
C ASP A 7 19.09 6.77 -7.42
N VAL A 8 18.08 6.71 -6.56
CA VAL A 8 18.19 6.10 -5.23
C VAL A 8 17.62 4.71 -5.39
N ASP A 9 18.45 3.68 -5.17
CA ASP A 9 17.99 2.31 -5.06
C ASP A 9 16.91 2.26 -3.97
N PRO A 10 15.65 1.98 -4.33
CA PRO A 10 14.56 2.01 -3.37
C PRO A 10 14.63 0.85 -2.36
N GLY A 11 15.59 -0.08 -2.52
CA GLY A 11 15.75 -1.25 -1.66
C GLY A 11 14.70 -2.34 -1.93
N PHE A 12 13.91 -2.20 -3.00
CA PHE A 12 12.90 -3.15 -3.46
C PHE A 12 12.83 -3.15 -5.00
N ASP A 13 12.33 -4.23 -5.58
CA ASP A 13 12.11 -4.33 -7.03
C ASP A 13 10.80 -3.62 -7.42
N PRO A 14 10.85 -2.44 -8.08
CA PRO A 14 9.66 -1.67 -8.43
C PRO A 14 8.77 -2.39 -9.47
N ASP A 15 9.33 -3.31 -10.26
CA ASP A 15 8.58 -4.06 -11.27
C ASP A 15 7.69 -5.16 -10.63
N ARG A 16 7.83 -5.38 -9.32
CA ARG A 16 7.13 -6.43 -8.55
C ARG A 16 6.25 -5.88 -7.44
N ILE A 17 5.85 -4.62 -7.56
CA ILE A 17 4.87 -4.01 -6.66
C ILE A 17 3.51 -4.00 -7.32
N VAL A 18 2.54 -4.58 -6.62
CA VAL A 18 1.12 -4.36 -6.91
C VAL A 18 0.63 -3.27 -5.96
N SER A 19 -0.01 -2.24 -6.52
CA SER A 19 -0.66 -1.20 -5.74
C SER A 19 -2.12 -1.04 -6.14
N PHE A 20 -2.96 -0.74 -5.16
CA PHE A 20 -4.38 -0.49 -5.39
C PHE A 20 -4.92 0.53 -4.38
N HIS A 21 -5.99 1.20 -4.78
CA HIS A 21 -6.72 2.18 -3.98
C HIS A 21 -8.09 1.60 -3.63
N LEU A 22 -8.46 1.67 -2.35
CA LEU A 22 -9.77 1.23 -1.86
C LEU A 22 -10.45 2.36 -1.09
N SER A 23 -11.69 2.66 -1.46
CA SER A 23 -12.53 3.62 -0.74
C SER A 23 -13.51 2.87 0.16
N LEU A 24 -13.54 3.22 1.45
CA LEU A 24 -14.49 2.66 2.41
C LEU A 24 -15.71 3.56 2.51
N PRO A 25 -16.93 3.09 2.17
CA PRO A 25 -18.13 3.90 2.27
C PRO A 25 -18.46 4.23 3.74
N ALA A 26 -18.65 5.51 4.05
CA ALA A 26 -18.97 5.98 5.41
C ALA A 26 -20.26 5.36 5.98
N ALA A 27 -21.23 5.02 5.11
CA ALA A 27 -22.46 4.34 5.53
C ALA A 27 -22.22 2.90 6.06
N ARG A 28 -21.11 2.26 5.65
CA ARG A 28 -20.75 0.90 6.06
C ARG A 28 -19.70 0.86 7.17
N TYR A 29 -18.88 1.91 7.24
CA TYR A 29 -17.80 2.08 8.22
C TYR A 29 -18.00 3.43 8.93
N PRO A 30 -18.98 3.55 9.83
CA PRO A 30 -19.31 4.82 10.49
C PRO A 30 -18.28 5.21 11.57
N GLU A 31 -17.63 4.23 12.19
CA GLU A 31 -16.66 4.45 13.28
C GLU A 31 -15.23 4.32 12.78
N ALA A 32 -14.29 5.07 13.36
CA ALA A 32 -12.86 4.94 13.05
C ALA A 32 -12.35 3.50 13.31
N ALA A 33 -12.85 2.86 14.37
CA ALA A 33 -12.51 1.47 14.70
C ALA A 33 -12.94 0.47 13.61
N ASP A 34 -14.04 0.74 12.89
CA ASP A 34 -14.49 -0.12 11.79
C ASP A 34 -13.53 -0.04 10.59
N VAL A 35 -13.00 1.16 10.35
CA VAL A 35 -12.00 1.42 9.31
C VAL A 35 -10.68 0.73 9.65
N ASP A 36 -10.18 0.90 10.87
CA ASP A 36 -8.93 0.28 11.33
C ASP A 36 -9.04 -1.25 11.25
N GLY A 37 -10.14 -1.82 11.75
CA GLY A 37 -10.38 -3.26 11.70
C GLY A 37 -10.58 -3.82 10.28
N PHE A 38 -10.95 -2.99 9.28
CA PHE A 38 -10.92 -3.41 7.88
C PHE A 38 -9.50 -3.54 7.37
N TRP A 39 -8.65 -2.55 7.63
CA TRP A 39 -7.28 -2.52 7.14
C TRP A 39 -6.40 -3.60 7.78
N ASP A 40 -6.57 -3.87 9.07
CA ASP A 40 -5.87 -4.97 9.76
C ASP A 40 -6.18 -6.33 9.10
N ARG A 41 -7.48 -6.63 8.92
CA ARG A 41 -7.92 -7.87 8.28
C ARG A 41 -7.42 -7.99 6.85
N LEU A 42 -7.53 -6.93 6.05
CA LEU A 42 -7.04 -6.93 4.68
C LEU A 42 -5.52 -7.18 4.64
N GLY A 43 -4.76 -6.55 5.54
CA GLY A 43 -3.33 -6.78 5.65
C GLY A 43 -2.99 -8.24 5.94
N ASP A 44 -3.69 -8.86 6.88
CA ASP A 44 -3.47 -10.26 7.25
C ASP A 44 -3.86 -11.24 6.14
N GLU A 45 -4.99 -11.00 5.46
CA GLU A 45 -5.42 -11.80 4.31
C GLU A 45 -4.42 -11.71 3.16
N LEU A 46 -3.88 -10.53 2.87
CA LEU A 46 -2.88 -10.35 1.82
C LEU A 46 -1.55 -11.02 2.15
N ARG A 47 -1.09 -10.95 3.40
CA ARG A 47 0.13 -11.66 3.84
C ARG A 47 -0.02 -13.17 3.74
N ALA A 48 -1.24 -13.70 3.81
CA ALA A 48 -1.50 -15.12 3.64
C ALA A 48 -1.51 -15.58 2.17
N VAL A 49 -1.49 -14.67 1.19
CA VAL A 49 -1.46 -15.03 -0.23
C VAL A 49 -0.08 -15.57 -0.62
N PRO A 50 0.02 -16.77 -1.23
CA PRO A 50 1.29 -17.30 -1.70
C PRO A 50 1.99 -16.35 -2.70
N GLY A 51 3.27 -16.08 -2.46
CA GLY A 51 4.08 -15.17 -3.27
C GLY A 51 4.16 -13.74 -2.73
N VAL A 52 3.34 -13.37 -1.75
CA VAL A 52 3.44 -12.09 -1.05
C VAL A 52 4.58 -12.13 -0.04
N GLU A 53 5.50 -11.18 -0.14
CA GLU A 53 6.61 -11.02 0.81
C GLU A 53 6.35 -9.90 1.83
N ALA A 54 5.71 -8.82 1.39
CA ALA A 54 5.43 -7.67 2.24
C ALA A 54 4.13 -6.97 1.84
N VAL A 55 3.42 -6.46 2.85
CA VAL A 55 2.21 -5.64 2.69
C VAL A 55 2.39 -4.34 3.47
N GLY A 56 2.17 -3.21 2.80
CA GLY A 56 2.23 -1.88 3.39
C GLY A 56 0.96 -1.08 3.10
N LEU A 57 0.51 -0.33 4.11
CA LEU A 57 -0.49 0.72 3.98
C LEU A 57 0.24 2.05 3.81
N ASN A 58 -0.13 2.79 2.78
CA ASN A 58 0.49 4.06 2.41
C ASN A 58 -0.63 5.09 2.22
N ALA A 59 -0.51 6.26 2.85
CA ALA A 59 -1.37 7.41 2.56
C ALA A 59 -0.86 8.24 1.36
N SER A 60 0.19 7.77 0.69
CA SER A 60 0.80 8.41 -0.47
C SER A 60 1.64 7.40 -1.25
N ARG A 61 1.67 7.50 -2.59
CA ARG A 61 2.63 6.72 -3.39
C ARG A 61 3.98 7.44 -3.35
N PRO A 62 5.09 6.77 -2.99
CA PRO A 62 6.41 7.31 -3.25
C PRO A 62 6.63 7.52 -4.76
N PRO A 63 7.35 8.58 -5.20
CA PRO A 63 7.83 9.71 -4.40
C PRO A 63 6.79 10.83 -4.25
N ASN A 64 5.80 10.95 -5.14
CA ASN A 64 4.98 12.16 -5.26
C ASN A 64 3.49 11.87 -5.50
N ASN A 65 2.74 11.47 -4.48
CA ASN A 65 1.29 11.70 -4.45
C ASN A 65 0.73 11.74 -3.01
N LEU A 66 0.81 12.92 -2.38
CA LEU A 66 0.43 13.15 -0.97
C LEU A 66 -1.09 13.24 -0.73
N ASN A 67 -1.90 13.11 -1.77
CA ASN A 67 -3.36 13.30 -1.68
C ASN A 67 -4.15 11.98 -1.78
N ASP A 68 -3.45 10.85 -1.75
CA ASP A 68 -3.99 9.52 -2.02
C ASP A 68 -4.07 8.73 -0.72
N HIS A 69 -5.04 9.11 0.11
CA HIS A 69 -5.38 8.38 1.33
C HIS A 69 -5.90 7.00 0.92
N ASN A 70 -5.25 5.92 1.41
CA ASN A 70 -5.63 4.50 1.24
C ASN A 70 -4.99 3.75 0.06
N ASN A 71 -3.67 3.88 -0.14
CA ASN A 71 -2.93 3.00 -1.03
C ASN A 71 -2.39 1.78 -0.29
N PHE A 72 -2.56 0.60 -0.87
CA PHE A 72 -1.81 -0.59 -0.46
C PHE A 72 -0.64 -0.80 -1.40
N ALA A 73 0.51 -1.20 -0.86
CA ALA A 73 1.63 -1.70 -1.62
C ALA A 73 1.88 -3.15 -1.23
N LEU A 74 1.95 -4.02 -2.23
CA LEU A 74 2.23 -5.45 -2.10
C LEU A 74 3.52 -5.76 -2.84
N ALA A 75 4.50 -6.32 -2.15
CA ALA A 75 5.73 -6.82 -2.77
C ALA A 75 5.63 -8.34 -3.00
N ILE A 76 5.91 -8.80 -4.22
CA ILE A 76 5.79 -10.22 -4.62
C ILE A 76 7.16 -10.76 -5.07
N ARG A 77 7.54 -11.98 -4.63
CA ARG A 77 8.66 -12.74 -5.22
C ARG A 77 8.16 -13.94 -6.02
N ARG A 78 8.94 -14.31 -7.05
CA ARG A 78 8.78 -15.54 -7.85
C ARG A 78 8.78 -16.79 -7.00
#